data_AF-A0A2E2XCH8-F1
#
_entry.id   AF-A0A2E2XCH8-F1
#
_cell.length_a   1.000
_cell.length_b   1.000
_cell.length_c   1.000
_cell.angle_alpha   90.00
_cell.angle_beta   90.00
_cell.angle_gamma   90.00
#
_symmetry.space_group_name_H-M   'P 1'
#
loop_
_entity.id
_entity.type
_entity.pdbx_description
1 polymer ?
#
loop_
_entity_poly.entity_id
_entity_poly.type
_entity_poly.pdbx_seq_one_letter_code
_entity_poly.pdbx_strand_id
1 'polypeptide(L)'
;MLNSKQEQVANHKSGHAKVLAAAGSGKSTTMIERVKRLVSDGVSSRNILSVMFNRDARDSYRDKLLQSFDRAQCPPVFTFHGLGSTIQNKLIESGDFRKCRLETSEYKLFMFARDTLMPWISDVKAKKQIVMEFLSYVDLAKNSLDAPLDVFSEYRFATKYRYFIDGFKAFEKNERRRIFSSLAI
;
A
#
# COMPACT_ATOMS: atom_id res chain seq x y z
N MET A 1 10.08 20.79 23.48
CA MET A 1 9.64 20.14 24.73
C MET A 1 8.38 19.34 24.45
N LEU A 2 8.27 18.12 24.94
CA LEU A 2 7.04 17.31 24.85
C LEU A 2 6.11 17.63 26.03
N ASN A 3 4.79 17.56 25.81
CA ASN A 3 3.83 17.58 26.91
C ASN A 3 3.69 16.20 27.58
N SER A 4 3.00 16.12 28.72
CA SER A 4 2.87 14.87 29.49
C SER A 4 2.28 13.70 28.71
N LYS A 5 1.32 13.93 27.80
CA LYS A 5 0.72 12.88 26.97
C LYS A 5 1.70 12.41 25.89
N GLN A 6 2.43 13.32 25.27
CA GLN A 6 3.47 13.00 24.28
C GLN A 6 4.63 12.25 24.94
N GLU A 7 5.00 12.63 26.16
CA GLU A 7 5.98 11.93 26.98
C GLU A 7 5.58 10.47 27.25
N GLN A 8 4.31 10.23 27.59
CA GLN A 8 3.80 8.86 27.78
C GLN A 8 3.92 8.03 26.49
N VAL A 9 3.56 8.60 25.34
CA VAL A 9 3.69 7.92 24.04
C VAL A 9 5.15 7.60 23.73
N ALA A 10 6.05 8.56 23.92
CA ALA A 10 7.46 8.39 23.62
C ALA A 10 8.15 7.41 24.60
N ASN A 11 7.70 7.33 25.85
CA ASN A 11 8.20 6.39 26.87
C ASN A 11 7.53 5.02 26.84
N HIS A 12 6.49 4.80 26.03
CA HIS A 12 5.84 3.48 25.93
C HIS A 12 6.89 2.40 25.65
N LYS A 13 6.92 1.28 26.37
CA LYS A 13 8.03 0.30 26.25
C LYS A 13 7.68 -0.89 25.35
N SER A 14 6.59 -1.57 25.63
CA SER A 14 6.22 -2.85 25.01
C SER A 14 4.72 -2.99 24.81
N GLY A 15 4.32 -3.82 23.84
CA GLY A 15 2.92 -4.08 23.50
C GLY A 15 2.39 -3.14 22.42
N HIS A 16 1.09 -3.24 22.15
CA HIS A 16 0.42 -2.41 21.16
C HIS A 16 -0.08 -1.11 21.80
N ALA A 17 0.13 0.01 21.11
CA ALA A 17 -0.43 1.31 21.49
C ALA A 17 -1.21 1.92 20.34
N LYS A 18 -2.41 2.44 20.67
CA LYS A 18 -3.21 3.29 19.78
C LYS A 18 -3.16 4.72 20.29
N VAL A 19 -2.56 5.61 19.49
CA VAL A 19 -2.39 7.02 19.86
C VAL A 19 -3.37 7.88 19.06
N LEU A 20 -4.37 8.44 19.75
CA LEU A 20 -5.33 9.38 19.16
C LEU A 20 -4.75 10.80 19.22
N ALA A 21 -4.68 11.46 18.06
CA ALA A 21 -4.03 12.76 17.99
C ALA A 21 -4.61 13.67 16.89
N ALA A 22 -5.16 14.82 17.29
CA ALA A 22 -5.73 15.83 16.41
C ALA A 22 -4.67 16.44 15.46
N ALA A 23 -5.11 17.10 14.38
CA ALA A 23 -4.20 17.91 13.56
C ALA A 23 -3.43 18.92 14.41
N GLY A 24 -2.17 19.20 14.08
CA GLY A 24 -1.32 20.13 14.84
C GLY A 24 -0.83 19.67 16.22
N SER A 25 -1.29 18.54 16.76
CA SER A 25 -0.92 18.05 18.11
C SER A 25 0.52 17.54 18.29
N GLY A 26 1.42 17.73 17.31
CA GLY A 26 2.81 17.26 17.39
C GLY A 26 3.00 15.76 17.19
N LYS A 27 2.12 15.09 16.43
CA LYS A 27 2.20 13.64 16.10
C LYS A 27 3.59 13.21 15.66
N SER A 28 4.12 13.83 14.60
CA SER A 28 5.41 13.46 14.03
C SER A 28 6.54 13.66 15.03
N THR A 29 6.55 14.78 15.76
CA THR A 29 7.54 15.05 16.82
C THR A 29 7.52 13.99 17.91
N THR A 30 6.31 13.60 18.34
CA THR A 30 6.13 12.56 19.36
C THR A 30 6.65 11.21 18.88
N MET A 31 6.39 10.84 17.62
CA MET A 31 6.87 9.59 17.03
C MET A 31 8.40 9.58 16.83
N ILE A 32 9.01 10.72 16.49
CA ILE A 32 10.47 10.84 16.41
C ILE A 32 11.11 10.63 17.79
N GLU A 33 10.57 11.27 18.83
CA GLU A 33 11.07 11.08 20.20
C GLU A 33 10.87 9.64 20.67
N ARG A 34 9.79 8.97 20.26
CA ARG A 34 9.61 7.53 20.52
C ARG A 34 10.72 6.71 19.87
N VAL A 35 11.05 6.98 18.62
CA VAL A 35 12.14 6.29 17.90
C VAL A 35 13.50 6.54 18.57
N LYS A 36 13.77 7.78 19.00
CA LYS A 36 14.98 8.11 19.77
C LYS A 36 15.08 7.29 21.05
N ARG A 37 13.99 7.16 21.80
CA ARG A 37 13.97 6.38 23.05
C ARG A 37 14.15 4.90 22.81
N LEU A 38 13.53 4.34 21.76
CA LEU A 38 13.78 2.95 21.36
C LEU A 38 15.26 2.68 21.11
N VAL A 39 15.91 3.53 20.31
CA VAL A 39 17.34 3.36 19.99
C VAL A 39 18.21 3.57 21.23
N SER A 40 17.91 4.57 22.05
CA SER A 40 18.61 4.81 23.32
C SER A 40 18.44 3.66 24.32
N ASP A 41 17.31 2.95 24.28
CA ASP A 41 17.05 1.75 25.08
C ASP A 41 17.72 0.48 24.49
N GLY A 42 18.52 0.62 23.42
CA GLY A 42 19.29 -0.47 22.82
C GLY A 42 18.62 -1.19 21.66
N VAL A 43 17.44 -0.74 21.19
CA VAL A 43 16.80 -1.33 20.01
C VAL A 43 17.56 -0.93 18.76
N SER A 44 18.04 -1.92 17.99
CA SER A 44 18.69 -1.67 16.70
C SER A 44 17.76 -0.90 15.77
N SER A 45 18.25 0.18 15.15
CA SER A 45 17.51 0.97 14.16
C SER A 45 16.96 0.13 13.00
N ARG A 46 17.59 -0.99 12.67
CA ARG A 46 17.13 -1.92 11.62
C ARG A 46 15.85 -2.68 12.01
N ASN A 47 15.54 -2.75 13.29
CA ASN A 47 14.34 -3.39 13.84
C ASN A 47 13.19 -2.39 14.05
N ILE A 48 13.38 -1.11 13.71
CA ILE A 48 12.37 -0.07 13.82
C ILE A 48 11.86 0.26 12.41
N LEU A 49 10.55 0.12 12.21
CA LEU A 49 9.89 0.39 10.93
C LEU A 49 8.89 1.53 11.08
N SER A 50 9.08 2.61 10.33
CA SER A 50 8.08 3.69 10.21
C SER A 50 7.38 3.61 8.85
N VAL A 51 6.05 3.62 8.83
CA VAL A 51 5.25 3.60 7.59
C VAL A 51 4.34 4.84 7.55
N MET A 52 4.29 5.49 6.38
CA MET A 52 3.47 6.68 6.12
C MET A 52 2.53 6.44 4.94
N PHE A 53 1.42 7.17 4.88
CA PHE A 53 0.44 7.02 3.80
C PHE A 53 0.96 7.54 2.45
N ASN A 54 1.56 8.73 2.44
CA ASN A 54 1.99 9.38 1.21
C ASN A 54 3.49 9.74 1.25
N ARG A 55 4.00 10.06 0.05
CA ARG A 55 5.40 10.38 -0.19
C ARG A 55 5.87 11.61 0.59
N ASP A 56 5.07 12.67 0.61
CA ASP A 56 5.42 13.94 1.25
C ASP A 56 5.52 13.80 2.77
N ALA A 57 4.58 13.06 3.39
CA ALA A 57 4.63 12.75 4.82
C ALA A 57 5.85 11.88 5.16
N ARG A 58 6.17 10.90 4.31
CA ARG A 58 7.38 10.07 4.43
C ARG A 58 8.65 10.90 4.36
N ASP A 59 8.77 11.79 3.38
CA ASP A 59 9.95 12.65 3.19
C ASP A 59 10.08 13.64 4.36
N SER A 60 9.01 14.35 4.72
CA SER A 60 9.01 15.27 5.86
C SER A 60 9.35 14.59 7.19
N TYR A 61 8.82 13.38 7.43
CA TYR A 61 9.15 12.62 8.64
C TYR A 61 10.60 12.16 8.64
N ARG A 62 11.09 11.64 7.51
CA ARG A 62 12.46 11.16 7.35
C ARG A 62 13.48 12.27 7.54
N ASP A 63 13.23 13.46 6.99
CA ASP A 63 14.13 14.61 7.12
C ASP A 63 14.26 15.05 8.58
N LYS A 64 13.14 15.09 9.32
CA LYS A 64 13.16 15.38 10.76
C LYS A 64 13.83 14.26 11.57
N LEU A 65 13.67 13.01 11.16
CA LEU A 65 14.34 11.87 11.80
C LEU A 65 15.86 11.96 11.60
N LEU A 66 16.32 12.30 10.39
CA LEU A 66 17.74 12.48 10.07
C LEU A 66 18.40 13.63 10.84
N GLN A 67 17.65 14.59 11.39
CA GLN A 67 18.20 15.59 12.29
C GLN A 67 18.60 15.00 13.66
N SER A 68 18.08 13.82 14.00
CA SER A 68 18.31 13.15 15.28
C SER A 68 19.25 11.94 15.19
N PHE A 69 19.62 11.51 13.98
CA PHE A 69 20.39 10.30 13.74
C PHE A 69 21.36 10.48 12.59
N ASP A 70 22.54 9.88 12.71
CA ASP A 70 23.43 9.70 11.56
C ASP A 70 22.73 8.90 10.46
N ARG A 71 23.04 9.23 9.20
CA ARG A 71 22.38 8.61 8.04
C ARG A 71 22.48 7.08 8.03
N ALA A 72 23.59 6.52 8.52
CA ALA A 72 23.81 5.08 8.61
C ALA A 72 23.02 4.39 9.73
N GLN A 73 22.59 5.15 10.75
CA GLN A 73 21.87 4.68 11.93
C GLN A 73 20.40 5.11 11.94
N CYS A 74 19.96 5.89 10.96
CA CYS A 74 18.58 6.35 10.85
C CYS A 74 17.65 5.17 10.48
N PRO A 75 16.61 4.89 11.29
CA PRO A 75 15.64 3.85 10.96
C PRO A 75 14.95 4.07 9.60
N PRO A 76 14.60 2.97 8.89
CA PRO A 76 13.92 3.09 7.61
C PRO A 76 12.51 3.69 7.77
N VAL A 77 12.15 4.54 6.81
CA VAL A 77 10.82 5.14 6.69
C VAL A 77 10.29 4.85 5.29
N PHE A 78 9.17 4.16 5.19
CA PHE A 78 8.55 3.79 3.93
C PHE A 78 7.16 4.38 3.78
N THR A 79 6.64 4.40 2.55
CA THR A 79 5.20 4.36 2.33
C THR A 79 4.72 2.90 2.33
N PHE A 80 3.43 2.64 2.45
CA PHE A 80 2.89 1.27 2.31
C PHE A 80 3.36 0.59 1.02
N HIS A 81 3.20 1.25 -0.13
CA HIS A 81 3.67 0.74 -1.42
C HIS A 81 5.20 0.59 -1.50
N GLY A 82 5.96 1.48 -0.85
CA GLY A 82 7.42 1.40 -0.78
C GLY A 82 7.89 0.21 0.04
N LEU A 83 7.18 -0.11 1.12
CA LEU A 83 7.40 -1.32 1.90
C LEU A 83 7.01 -2.57 1.09
N GLY A 84 5.87 -2.53 0.40
CA GLY A 84 5.40 -3.59 -0.52
C GLY A 84 6.44 -3.96 -1.55
N SER A 85 6.95 -2.97 -2.27
CA SER A 85 8.02 -3.15 -3.24
C SER A 85 9.29 -3.76 -2.61
N THR A 86 9.67 -3.30 -1.41
CA THR A 86 10.85 -3.83 -0.70
C THR A 86 10.69 -5.31 -0.34
N ILE A 87 9.52 -5.69 0.20
CA ILE A 87 9.22 -7.09 0.53
C ILE A 87 9.21 -7.95 -0.73
N GLN A 88 8.54 -7.49 -1.80
CA GLN A 88 8.49 -8.23 -3.06
C GLN A 88 9.86 -8.44 -3.67
N ASN A 89 10.74 -7.45 -3.64
CA ASN A 89 12.11 -7.60 -4.16
C ASN A 89 12.89 -8.66 -3.39
N LYS A 90 12.77 -8.70 -2.05
CA LYS A 90 13.40 -9.77 -1.24
C LYS A 90 12.84 -11.16 -1.56
N LEU A 91 11.55 -11.28 -1.81
CA LEU A 91 10.93 -12.54 -2.23
C LEU A 91 11.36 -12.95 -3.65
N ILE A 92 11.60 -11.98 -4.54
CA ILE A 92 12.16 -12.26 -5.87
C ILE A 92 13.61 -12.74 -5.76
N GLU A 93 14.41 -12.10 -4.91
CA GLU A 93 15.82 -12.47 -4.69
C GLU A 93 15.97 -13.88 -4.08
N SER A 94 15.02 -14.30 -3.24
CA SER A 94 14.99 -15.64 -2.63
C SER A 94 14.39 -16.71 -3.55
N GLY A 95 13.77 -16.33 -4.68
CA GLY A 95 13.12 -17.25 -5.62
C GLY A 95 11.68 -17.60 -5.25
N ASP A 96 11.16 -17.11 -4.14
CA ASP A 96 9.78 -17.32 -3.67
C ASP A 96 8.75 -16.52 -4.46
N PHE A 97 9.21 -15.59 -5.32
CA PHE A 97 8.32 -14.75 -6.09
C PHE A 97 8.85 -14.42 -7.47
N ARG A 98 7.96 -14.46 -8.47
CA ARG A 98 8.33 -14.16 -9.85
C ARG A 98 8.54 -12.66 -10.05
N LYS A 99 9.63 -12.28 -10.72
CA LYS A 99 9.85 -10.90 -11.15
C LYS A 99 8.81 -10.50 -12.20
N CYS A 100 8.06 -9.45 -11.90
CA CYS A 100 7.02 -8.89 -12.77
C CYS A 100 7.27 -7.40 -13.00
N ARG A 101 6.89 -6.87 -14.16
CA ARG A 101 6.99 -5.43 -14.42
C ARG A 101 5.78 -4.72 -13.82
N LEU A 102 6.02 -3.69 -13.02
CA LEU A 102 4.97 -2.74 -12.63
C LEU A 102 4.56 -1.92 -13.85
N GLU A 103 3.29 -2.00 -14.21
CA GLU A 103 2.67 -1.17 -15.24
C GLU A 103 2.02 0.05 -14.58
N THR A 104 2.54 1.23 -14.89
CA THR A 104 2.06 2.51 -14.38
C THR A 104 1.31 3.33 -15.42
N SER A 105 1.28 2.87 -16.68
CA SER A 105 0.56 3.56 -17.74
C SER A 105 -0.93 3.21 -17.70
N GLU A 106 -1.77 4.19 -17.35
CA GLU A 106 -3.23 4.06 -17.39
C GLU A 106 -3.74 3.58 -18.75
N TYR A 107 -3.17 4.10 -19.84
CA TYR A 107 -3.51 3.67 -21.19
C TYR A 107 -3.25 2.17 -21.41
N LYS A 108 -2.09 1.66 -20.98
CA LYS A 108 -1.76 0.24 -21.13
C LYS A 108 -2.61 -0.65 -20.23
N LEU A 109 -2.94 -0.19 -19.03
CA LEU A 109 -3.87 -0.88 -18.13
C LEU A 109 -5.27 -0.96 -18.73
N PHE A 110 -5.75 0.14 -19.27
CA PHE A 110 -7.03 0.21 -19.97
C PHE A 110 -7.08 -0.75 -21.16
N MET A 111 -6.06 -0.73 -22.02
CA MET A 111 -5.98 -1.63 -23.17
C MET A 111 -5.93 -3.09 -22.74
N PHE A 112 -5.18 -3.40 -21.69
CA PHE A 112 -5.08 -4.75 -21.15
C PHE A 112 -6.40 -5.23 -20.54
N ALA A 113 -7.07 -4.40 -19.74
CA ALA A 113 -8.39 -4.69 -19.19
C ALA A 113 -9.45 -4.89 -20.28
N ARG A 114 -9.43 -4.05 -21.31
CA ARG A 114 -10.28 -4.19 -22.50
C ARG A 114 -10.07 -5.52 -23.19
N ASP A 115 -8.83 -5.89 -23.47
CA ASP A 115 -8.50 -7.14 -24.16
C ASP A 115 -8.88 -8.35 -23.32
N THR A 116 -8.70 -8.25 -22.00
CA THR A 116 -9.13 -9.27 -21.03
C THR A 116 -10.64 -9.49 -21.05
N LEU A 117 -11.43 -8.42 -21.12
CA LEU A 117 -12.90 -8.50 -21.13
C LEU A 117 -13.51 -8.82 -22.50
N MET A 118 -12.72 -8.79 -23.57
CA MET A 118 -13.22 -8.97 -24.93
C MET A 118 -14.06 -10.25 -25.15
N PRO A 119 -13.79 -11.40 -24.49
CA PRO A 119 -14.65 -12.58 -24.58
C PRO A 119 -16.08 -12.39 -24.07
N TRP A 120 -16.33 -11.39 -23.22
CA TRP A 120 -17.63 -11.12 -22.58
C TRP A 120 -18.32 -9.84 -23.08
N ILE A 121 -17.65 -9.02 -23.88
CA ILE A 121 -18.21 -7.76 -24.40
C ILE A 121 -18.36 -7.84 -25.92
N SER A 122 -19.61 -7.91 -26.39
CA SER A 122 -19.97 -7.96 -27.82
C SER A 122 -20.09 -6.60 -28.49
N ASP A 123 -20.44 -5.53 -27.77
CA ASP A 123 -20.60 -4.18 -28.33
C ASP A 123 -19.34 -3.32 -28.17
N VAL A 124 -18.82 -2.82 -29.30
CA VAL A 124 -17.59 -2.02 -29.41
C VAL A 124 -17.75 -0.59 -28.90
N LYS A 125 -18.97 -0.03 -28.90
CA LYS A 125 -19.20 1.38 -28.52
C LYS A 125 -19.35 1.59 -27.02
N ALA A 126 -19.83 0.59 -26.26
CA ALA A 126 -19.92 0.64 -24.80
C ALA A 126 -18.58 0.32 -24.08
N LYS A 127 -17.52 0.06 -24.84
CA LYS A 127 -16.25 -0.50 -24.33
C LYS A 127 -15.58 0.34 -23.26
N LYS A 128 -15.61 1.68 -23.34
CA LYS A 128 -14.83 2.51 -22.40
C LYS A 128 -15.40 2.47 -20.99
N GLN A 129 -16.70 2.72 -20.82
CA GLN A 129 -17.31 2.77 -19.49
C GLN A 129 -17.24 1.40 -18.80
N ILE A 130 -17.51 0.31 -19.53
CA ILE A 130 -17.44 -1.04 -18.97
C ILE A 130 -16.02 -1.38 -18.52
N VAL A 131 -15.00 -1.00 -19.29
CA VAL A 131 -13.59 -1.24 -18.93
C VAL A 131 -13.17 -0.39 -17.73
N MET A 132 -13.63 0.86 -17.64
CA MET A 132 -13.36 1.70 -16.45
C MET A 132 -14.02 1.11 -15.20
N GLU A 133 -15.28 0.67 -15.30
CA GLU A 133 -16.00 0.02 -14.20
C GLU A 133 -15.30 -1.27 -13.76
N PHE A 134 -14.79 -2.05 -14.71
CA PHE A 134 -14.03 -3.25 -14.41
C PHE A 134 -12.69 -2.95 -13.75
N LEU A 135 -11.97 -1.90 -14.18
CA LEU A 135 -10.75 -1.47 -13.49
C LEU A 135 -11.05 -1.03 -12.06
N SER A 136 -12.16 -0.33 -11.82
CA SER A 136 -12.60 0.00 -10.45
C SER A 136 -12.89 -1.26 -9.63
N TYR A 137 -13.55 -2.26 -10.22
CA TYR A 137 -13.75 -3.56 -9.57
C TYR A 137 -12.42 -4.27 -9.25
N VAL A 138 -11.47 -4.28 -10.19
CA VAL A 138 -10.12 -4.86 -9.99
C VAL A 138 -9.41 -4.17 -8.82
N ASP A 139 -9.44 -2.84 -8.77
CA ASP A 139 -8.81 -2.09 -7.68
C ASP A 139 -9.49 -2.36 -6.34
N LEU A 140 -10.81 -2.41 -6.28
CA LEU A 140 -11.53 -2.77 -5.05
C LEU A 140 -11.18 -4.19 -4.60
N ALA A 141 -11.22 -5.15 -5.51
CA ALA A 141 -10.90 -6.55 -5.21
C ALA A 141 -9.45 -6.75 -4.74
N LYS A 142 -8.50 -5.94 -5.23
CA LYS A 142 -7.10 -6.00 -4.79
C LYS A 142 -6.80 -5.27 -3.49
N ASN A 143 -7.61 -4.28 -3.13
CA ASN A 143 -7.47 -3.54 -1.87
C ASN A 143 -8.31 -4.15 -0.74
N SER A 144 -9.14 -5.15 -1.04
CA SER A 144 -9.89 -5.96 -0.08
C SER A 144 -9.11 -7.27 0.22
N LEU A 145 -9.39 -7.86 1.38
CA LEU A 145 -8.92 -9.20 1.75
C LEU A 145 -9.97 -10.29 1.45
N ASP A 146 -11.10 -9.91 0.85
CA ASP A 146 -12.25 -10.76 0.59
C ASP A 146 -12.17 -11.43 -0.78
N ALA A 147 -12.95 -12.49 -0.99
CA ALA A 147 -12.98 -13.14 -2.30
C ALA A 147 -13.61 -12.19 -3.34
N PRO A 148 -13.21 -12.27 -4.63
CA PRO A 148 -13.76 -11.39 -5.67
C PRO A 148 -15.30 -11.41 -5.76
N LEU A 149 -15.93 -12.55 -5.46
CA LEU A 149 -17.40 -12.68 -5.42
C LEU A 149 -18.03 -11.85 -4.29
N ASP A 150 -17.39 -11.83 -3.12
CA ASP A 150 -17.87 -11.09 -1.95
C ASP A 150 -17.75 -9.59 -2.21
N VAL A 151 -16.60 -9.15 -2.73
CA VAL A 151 -16.38 -7.76 -3.17
C VAL A 151 -17.43 -7.34 -4.21
N PHE A 152 -17.74 -8.20 -5.18
CA PHE A 152 -18.77 -7.88 -6.18
C PHE A 152 -20.15 -7.64 -5.54
N SER A 153 -20.48 -8.45 -4.54
CA SER A 153 -21.78 -8.43 -3.88
C SER A 153 -21.92 -7.27 -2.89
N GLU A 154 -20.90 -7.04 -2.06
CA GLU A 154 -20.86 -5.98 -1.04
C GLU A 154 -20.93 -4.59 -1.67
N TYR A 155 -20.16 -4.37 -2.73
CA TYR A 155 -20.14 -3.10 -3.47
C TYR A 155 -21.31 -2.95 -4.47
N ARG A 156 -22.26 -3.90 -4.47
CA ARG A 156 -23.54 -3.86 -5.23
C ARG A 156 -23.36 -3.58 -6.72
N PHE A 157 -22.36 -4.20 -7.35
CA PHE A 157 -22.23 -4.13 -8.80
C PHE A 157 -23.48 -4.69 -9.47
N ALA A 158 -23.94 -4.04 -10.55
CA ALA A 158 -25.12 -4.47 -11.28
C ALA A 158 -24.95 -5.91 -11.78
N THR A 159 -25.98 -6.74 -11.64
CA THR A 159 -25.94 -8.19 -11.98
C THR A 159 -25.49 -8.46 -13.42
N LYS A 160 -25.77 -7.53 -14.34
CA LYS A 160 -25.28 -7.59 -15.73
C LYS A 160 -23.74 -7.67 -15.83
N TYR A 161 -23.00 -7.20 -14.83
CA TYR A 161 -21.53 -7.23 -14.77
C TYR A 161 -20.96 -8.44 -14.04
N ARG A 162 -21.75 -9.49 -13.76
CA ARG A 162 -21.28 -10.69 -13.03
C ARG A 162 -20.06 -11.35 -13.69
N TYR A 163 -19.87 -11.18 -15.00
CA TYR A 163 -18.68 -11.63 -15.72
C TYR A 163 -17.38 -10.93 -15.31
N PHE A 164 -17.43 -9.81 -14.56
CA PHE A 164 -16.25 -9.18 -13.97
C PHE A 164 -15.50 -10.11 -13.03
N ILE A 165 -16.18 -11.02 -12.34
CA ILE A 165 -15.54 -11.98 -11.44
C ILE A 165 -14.59 -12.90 -12.21
N ASP A 166 -15.02 -13.43 -13.35
CA ASP A 166 -14.19 -14.27 -14.20
C ASP A 166 -13.18 -13.44 -15.01
N GLY A 167 -13.56 -12.23 -15.41
CA GLY A 167 -12.66 -11.23 -15.97
C GLY A 167 -11.49 -10.93 -15.03
N PHE A 168 -11.73 -10.79 -13.73
CA PHE A 168 -10.70 -10.54 -12.71
C PHE A 168 -9.74 -11.73 -12.60
N LYS A 169 -10.26 -12.97 -12.56
CA LYS A 169 -9.40 -14.16 -12.57
C LYS A 169 -8.53 -14.21 -13.83
N ALA A 170 -9.09 -13.89 -14.99
CA ALA A 170 -8.34 -13.83 -16.25
C ALA A 170 -7.29 -12.71 -16.26
N PHE A 171 -7.63 -11.56 -15.67
CA PHE A 171 -6.73 -10.42 -15.51
C PHE A 171 -5.53 -10.80 -14.63
N GLU A 172 -5.77 -11.45 -13.49
CA GLU A 172 -4.73 -11.89 -12.55
C GLU A 172 -3.86 -13.02 -13.09
N LYS A 173 -4.42 -13.92 -13.92
CA LYS A 173 -3.66 -15.02 -14.53
C LYS A 173 -2.58 -14.52 -15.50
N ASN A 174 -2.64 -13.27 -15.97
CA ASN A 174 -1.59 -12.68 -16.78
C ASN A 174 -0.41 -12.21 -15.90
N GLU A 175 0.38 -13.16 -15.43
CA GLU A 175 1.50 -12.97 -14.49
C GLU A 175 2.63 -12.06 -14.99
N ARG A 176 2.58 -11.54 -16.22
CA ARG A 176 3.67 -10.72 -16.79
C ARG A 176 3.62 -9.26 -16.35
N ARG A 177 2.50 -8.79 -15.78
CA ARG A 177 2.31 -7.37 -15.41
C ARG A 177 1.63 -7.24 -14.05
N ARG A 178 2.14 -6.33 -13.23
CA ARG A 178 1.53 -5.93 -11.95
C ARG A 178 1.02 -4.51 -12.05
N ILE A 179 0.03 -4.21 -11.23
CA ILE A 179 -0.53 -2.86 -11.12
C ILE A 179 -0.22 -2.29 -9.73
N PHE A 180 -0.44 -1.00 -9.54
CA PHE A 180 -0.06 -0.32 -8.29
C PHE A 180 -0.74 -0.91 -7.05
N SER A 181 -2.02 -1.29 -7.14
CA SER A 181 -2.75 -1.99 -6.08
C SER A 181 -2.16 -3.36 -5.74
N SER A 182 -1.32 -3.96 -6.60
CA SER A 182 -0.57 -5.19 -6.29
C SER A 182 0.64 -4.96 -5.39
N LEU A 183 0.94 -3.71 -5.01
CA LEU A 183 1.99 -3.33 -4.08
C LEU A 183 1.44 -2.86 -2.73
N ALA A 184 0.12 -2.79 -2.56
CA ALA A 184 -0.50 -2.51 -1.28
C ALA A 184 -0.24 -3.69 -0.32
N ILE A 185 0.13 -3.37 0.93
CA ILE A 185 0.20 -4.30 2.06
C ILE A 185 -0.82 -3.83 3.08
#